data_AF-A0A6V7LJ40-F1
#
_entry.id   AF-A0A6V7LJ40-F1
#
_cell.length_a   1.000
_cell.length_b   1.000
_cell.length_c   1.000
_cell.angle_alpha   90.00
_cell.angle_beta   90.00
_cell.angle_gamma   90.00
#
_symmetry.space_group_name_H-M   'P 1'
#
loop_
_entity.id
_entity.type
_entity.pdbx_description
1 polymer ?
#
loop_
_entity_poly.entity_id
_entity_poly.type
_entity_poly.pdbx_seq_one_letter_code
_entity_poly.pdbx_strand_id
1 'polypeptide(L)' 'SDHYCIVRTIRDNVVCTIPYVYYFTEANTVLLRIGPKDCRTPLPAAFVPSIIIALIVGLGLIMLFIW' A
#
# COMPACT_ATOMS: atom_id res chain seq x y z
N SER A 1 4.48 19.47 -23.13
CA SER A 1 4.17 18.04 -23.01
C SER A 1 4.49 17.63 -21.59
N ASP A 2 3.46 17.37 -20.78
CA ASP A 2 3.68 16.96 -19.39
C ASP A 2 3.88 15.45 -19.34
N HIS A 3 5.01 15.02 -18.79
CA HIS A 3 5.35 13.61 -18.68
C HIS A 3 5.28 13.19 -17.21
N TYR A 4 4.49 12.16 -16.93
CA TYR A 4 4.35 11.58 -15.60
C TYR A 4 5.19 10.30 -15.53
N CYS A 5 5.98 10.17 -14.47
CA CYS A 5 6.68 8.94 -14.13
C CYS A 5 6.34 8.55 -12.69
N ILE A 6 6.13 7.26 -12.46
CA ILE A 6 5.85 6.73 -11.13
C ILE A 6 6.99 5.77 -10.81
N VAL A 7 7.82 6.09 -9.82
CA VAL A 7 8.84 5.15 -9.33
C VAL A 7 8.24 4.36 -8.18
N ARG A 8 8.23 3.04 -8.35
CA ARG A 8 7.82 2.10 -7.32
C ARG A 8 9.05 1.41 -6.78
N THR A 9 9.32 1.58 -5.50
CA THR A 9 10.44 0.92 -4.81
C THR A 9 9.89 -0.13 -3.86
N ILE A 10 10.43 -1.34 -3.93
CA ILE A 10 10.08 -2.45 -3.03
C ILE A 10 11.28 -2.68 -2.12
N ARG A 11 11.09 -2.56 -0.81
CA ARG A 11 12.12 -2.87 0.19
C ARG A 11 11.51 -3.77 1.24
N ASP A 12 12.04 -4.98 1.36
CA ASP A 12 11.52 -6.04 2.23
C ASP A 12 10.02 -6.25 1.96
N ASN A 13 9.17 -5.91 2.93
CA ASN A 13 7.71 -5.99 2.83
C ASN A 13 7.04 -4.61 2.65
N VAL A 14 7.79 -3.55 2.35
CA VAL A 14 7.26 -2.20 2.16
C VAL A 14 7.28 -1.86 0.68
N VAL A 15 6.11 -1.56 0.13
CA VAL A 15 5.93 -1.02 -1.21
C VAL A 15 5.76 0.49 -1.09
N CYS A 16 6.74 1.25 -1.58
CA CYS A 16 6.63 2.70 -1.67
C CYS A 16 6.42 3.13 -3.12
N THR A 17 5.43 3.99 -3.33
CA THR A 17 5.10 4.59 -4.63
C THR A 17 5.32 6.08 -4.53
N ILE A 18 6.15 6.62 -5.41
CA ILE A 18 6.45 8.05 -5.46
C ILE A 18 6.07 8.54 -6.86
N PRO A 19 5.08 9.45 -6.97
CA PRO A 19 4.73 10.06 -8.25
C PRO A 19 5.65 11.26 -8.53
N TYR A 20 6.18 11.34 -9.75
CA TYR A 20 6.98 12.47 -10.23
C TYR A 20 6.39 12.98 -11.55
N VAL A 21 6.25 14.30 -11.65
CA VAL A 21 5.86 14.97 -12.90
C VAL A 21 7.00 15.88 -13.31
N TYR A 22 7.51 15.74 -14.53
CA TYR A 22 8.51 16.65 -15.07
C TYR A 22 7.95 17.48 -16.22
N TYR A 23 8.30 18.76 -16.23
CA TYR A 23 7.93 19.70 -17.28
C TYR A 23 9.18 20.40 -17.80
N PHE A 24 9.22 20.57 -19.12
CA PHE A 24 10.27 21.30 -19.81
C PHE A 24 9.89 22.78 -19.85
N THR A 25 10.78 23.63 -19.31
CA THR A 25 10.63 25.08 -19.41
C THR A 25 11.20 25.60 -20.72
N GLU A 26 10.77 26.78 -21.17
CA GLU A 26 11.34 27.47 -22.34
C GLU A 26 12.85 27.77 -22.19
N ALA A 27 13.34 27.82 -20.94
CA ALA A 27 14.75 28.00 -20.60
C ALA A 27 15.59 26.71 -20.69
N ASN A 28 15.07 25.62 -21.28
CA ASN A 28 15.69 24.29 -21.32
C ASN A 28 16.02 23.71 -19.93
N THR A 29 15.32 24.15 -18.87
CA THR A 29 15.45 23.55 -17.54
C THR A 29 14.33 22.54 -17.31
N VAL A 30 14.68 21.41 -16.69
CA VAL A 30 13.74 20.35 -16.30
C VAL A 30 13.33 20.60 -14.86
N LEU A 31 12.05 20.91 -14.63
CA LEU A 31 11.52 21.03 -13.29
C LEU A 31 10.80 19.74 -12.91
N LEU A 32 11.21 19.15 -11.78
CA LEU A 32 10.58 17.97 -11.21
C LEU A 32 9.64 18.37 -10.07
N ARG A 33 8.37 17.98 -10.18
CA ARG A 33 7.41 17.99 -9.08
C ARG A 33 7.34 16.59 -8.48
N ILE A 34 7.92 16.43 -7.30
CA ILE A 34 7.85 15.21 -6.52
C ILE A 34 6.58 15.29 -5.66
N GLY A 35 5.64 14.38 -5.89
CA GLY A 35 4.44 14.26 -5.07
C GLY A 35 4.69 13.51 -3.75
N PRO A 36 3.67 13.42 -2.89
CA PRO A 36 3.80 12.72 -1.61
C PRO A 36 4.11 11.23 -1.82
N LYS A 37 5.03 10.71 -1.01
CA LYS A 37 5.42 9.30 -0.99
C LYS A 37 4.36 8.48 -0.25
N ASP A 38 3.72 7.53 -0.93
CA ASP A 38 2.79 6.58 -0.33
C ASP A 38 3.51 5.24 -0.10
N CYS A 39 3.68 4.84 1.16
CA CYS A 39 4.29 3.57 1.53
C CYS A 39 3.27 2.68 2.20
N ARG A 40 3.12 1.46 1.69
CA ARG A 40 2.21 0.47 2.23
C ARG A 40 2.92 -0.86 2.40
N THR A 41 2.65 -1.51 3.52
CA THR A 41 3.03 -2.90 3.76
C THR A 41 1.84 -3.79 3.41
N PRO A 42 1.90 -4.59 2.34
CA PRO A 42 0.83 -5.53 2.04
C PRO A 42 0.74 -6.55 3.17
N LEU A 43 -0.47 -6.71 3.71
CA LEU A 43 -0.74 -7.77 4.66
C LEU A 43 -0.65 -9.14 3.96
N PRO A 44 -0.22 -10.19 4.67
CA PRO A 44 -0.24 -11.55 4.11
C PRO A 44 -1.65 -11.92 3.64
N ALA A 45 -1.75 -12.60 2.50
CA ALA A 45 -3.05 -13.00 1.92
C ALA A 45 -3.90 -13.84 2.90
N ALA A 46 -3.25 -14.56 3.82
CA ALA A 46 -3.91 -15.36 4.86
C ALA A 46 -4.51 -14.54 6.01
N PHE A 47 -4.21 -13.24 6.15
CA PHE A 47 -4.64 -12.45 7.30
C PHE A 47 -6.17 -12.36 7.44
N VAL A 48 -6.87 -12.06 6.34
CA VAL A 48 -8.34 -11.95 6.29
C VAL A 48 -9.03 -13.29 6.61
N PRO A 49 -8.72 -14.41 5.94
CA PRO A 49 -9.37 -15.69 6.27
C PRO A 49 -9.05 -16.16 7.69
N SER A 50 -7.84 -15.92 8.21
CA SER A 50 -7.49 -16.26 9.59
C SER A 50 -8.36 -15.54 10.61
N ILE A 51 -8.65 -14.25 10.43
CA ILE A 51 -9.53 -13.50 11.34
C ILE A 51 -10.95 -14.06 11.32
N ILE A 52 -11.47 -14.38 10.14
CA ILE A 52 -12.83 -14.92 9.99
C ILE A 52 -12.94 -16.26 10.72
N ILE A 53 -11.99 -17.17 10.49
CA ILE A 53 -11.97 -18.49 11.14
C ILE A 53 -11.86 -18.34 12.65
N ALA A 54 -10.94 -17.50 13.13
CA ALA A 54 -10.75 -17.26 14.56
C ALA A 54 -12.02 -16.73 15.23
N LEU A 55 -12.77 -15.85 14.55
CA LEU A 55 -14.02 -15.29 15.06
C LEU A 55 -15.14 -16.33 15.14
N ILE A 56 -15.28 -17.19 14.11
CA ILE A 56 -16.26 -18.28 14.11
C ILE A 56 -15.95 -19.28 15.23
N VAL A 57 -14.69 -19.72 15.33
CA VAL A 57 -14.26 -20.68 16.37
C VAL A 57 -14.43 -20.07 17.76
N GLY A 58 -14.07 -18.79 17.93
CA GLY A 58 -14.25 -18.07 19.19
C GLY A 58 -15.71 -18.01 19.63
N LEU A 59 -16.63 -17.65 18.72
CA LEU A 59 -18.06 -17.65 19.02
C LEU A 59 -18.59 -19.05 19.37
N GLY A 60 -18.15 -20.08 18.64
CA GLY A 60 -18.51 -21.47 18.93
C GLY A 60 -18.06 -21.91 20.32
N LEU A 61 -16.84 -21.56 20.72
CA LEU A 61 -16.32 -21.85 22.06
C LEU A 61 -17.09 -21.08 23.14
N ILE A 62 -17.43 -19.82 22.91
CA ILE A 62 -18.23 -19.03 23.86
C ILE A 62 -19.60 -19.68 24.07
N MET A 63 -20.27 -20.10 23.00
CA MET A 63 -21.55 -20.82 23.12
C MET A 63 -21.39 -22.15 23.87
N LEU A 64 -20.29 -22.89 23.65
CA LEU A 64 -20.01 -24.12 24.37
C LEU A 64 -19.84 -23.87 25.88
N PHE A 65 -19.18 -22.78 26.28
CA PHE A 65 -19.01 -22.44 27.70
C PHE A 65 -20.29 -21.92 28.37
N ILE A 66 -21.26 -21.43 27.59
CA ILE A 66 -22.57 -20.99 28.09
C ILE A 66 -23.50 -22.20 28.32
N TRP A 67 -23.33 -23.28 27.54
CA TRP A 67 -24.11 -24.52 27.67
C TRP A 67 -23.58 -25.40 28.79
#